data_AF-A0AAW4YRU8-F1
#
_entry.id   AF-A0AAW4YRU8-F1
#
_cell.length_a   1.000
_cell.length_b   1.000
_cell.length_c   1.000
_cell.angle_alpha   90.00
_cell.angle_beta   90.00
_cell.angle_gamma   90.00
#
_symmetry.space_group_name_H-M   'P 1'
#
loop_
_entity.id
_entity.type
_entity.pdbx_description
1 polymer ?
#
loop_
_entity_poly.entity_id
_entity_poly.type
_entity_poly.pdbx_seq_one_letter_code
_entity_poly.pdbx_strand_id
1 'polypeptide(L)'
;MPTPSMHYLYRRPNLPIATSWASVDATDLVEVPLLGDVSAGLPIEACPSGGAIRAPACMVRRNTYALRVRGDSMIDCNIFDGDVIIIERQESAENGETAVVLINQQEVTLKKLYIEKNGVRLQPANENMAPIYLKNSDIQVLGMVMGVVRRQEDPELTH
;
A
#
# COMPACT_ATOMS: atom_id res chain seq x y z
N MET A 1 -29.77 7.43 4.67
CA MET A 1 -28.65 7.27 3.71
C MET A 1 -27.77 6.17 4.26
N PRO A 2 -27.50 5.08 3.53
CA PRO A 2 -26.52 4.10 3.98
C PRO A 2 -25.16 4.81 4.06
N THR A 3 -24.56 4.82 5.24
CA THR A 3 -23.18 5.27 5.42
C THR A 3 -22.30 4.26 4.68
N PRO A 4 -21.38 4.67 3.80
CA PRO A 4 -20.50 3.71 3.12
C PRO A 4 -19.74 2.91 4.18
N SER A 5 -19.87 1.58 4.12
CA SER A 5 -19.19 0.67 5.04
C SER A 5 -17.71 0.65 4.71
N MET A 6 -16.90 1.25 5.58
CA MET A 6 -15.44 1.20 5.47
C MET A 6 -14.92 -0.08 6.12
N HIS A 7 -14.14 -0.85 5.37
CA HIS A 7 -13.44 -2.02 5.88
C HIS A 7 -11.99 -1.66 6.16
N TYR A 8 -11.57 -1.85 7.40
CA TYR A 8 -10.21 -1.61 7.85
C TYR A 8 -9.49 -2.94 8.02
N LEU A 9 -8.47 -3.17 7.21
CA LEU A 9 -7.65 -4.36 7.25
C LEU A 9 -6.29 -4.00 7.85
N TYR A 10 -6.03 -4.47 9.07
CA TYR A 10 -4.74 -4.31 9.72
C TYR A 10 -3.81 -5.45 9.37
N ARG A 11 -2.55 -5.12 9.03
CA ARG A 11 -1.51 -6.11 8.78
C ARG A 11 -0.99 -6.67 10.11
N ARG A 12 -1.20 -7.96 10.34
CA ARG A 12 -0.55 -8.69 11.44
C ARG A 12 0.96 -8.79 11.20
N PRO A 13 1.80 -8.42 12.19
CA PRO A 13 3.25 -8.58 12.07
C PRO A 13 3.63 -10.06 11.99
N ASN A 14 4.74 -10.37 11.32
CA ASN A 14 5.32 -11.72 11.17
C ASN A 14 4.50 -12.74 10.35
N LEU A 15 3.52 -12.28 9.54
CA LEU A 15 2.78 -13.11 8.61
C LEU A 15 2.94 -12.62 7.16
N PRO A 16 2.85 -13.51 6.15
CA PRO A 16 2.82 -13.12 4.74
C PRO A 16 1.59 -12.27 4.46
N ILE A 17 1.79 -11.10 3.85
CA ILE A 17 0.75 -10.07 3.65
C ILE A 17 -0.57 -10.62 3.08
N ALA A 18 -0.51 -11.61 2.19
CA ALA A 18 -1.68 -12.25 1.59
C ALA A 18 -2.64 -12.87 2.64
N THR A 19 -2.12 -13.26 3.79
CA THR A 19 -2.85 -13.88 4.91
C THR A 19 -2.79 -13.05 6.20
N SER A 20 -2.18 -11.87 6.16
CA SER A 20 -1.96 -11.05 7.37
C SER A 20 -3.13 -10.14 7.74
N TRP A 21 -4.18 -10.09 6.92
CA TRP A 21 -5.26 -9.13 7.10
C TRP A 21 -6.19 -9.53 8.22
N ALA A 22 -6.28 -8.68 9.25
CA ALA A 22 -7.30 -8.77 10.29
C ALA A 22 -8.27 -7.60 10.15
N SER A 23 -9.57 -7.88 10.16
CA SER A 23 -10.58 -6.83 10.22
C SER A 23 -10.49 -6.10 11.56
N VAL A 24 -10.55 -4.77 11.50
CA VAL A 24 -10.55 -3.90 12.67
C VAL A 24 -11.81 -3.04 12.65
N ASP A 25 -12.45 -2.90 13.80
CA ASP A 25 -13.59 -2.01 13.96
C ASP A 25 -13.19 -0.54 13.83
N ALA A 26 -14.12 0.29 13.39
CA ALA A 26 -13.94 1.73 13.19
C ALA A 26 -13.91 2.53 14.51
N THR A 27 -13.16 2.06 15.50
CA THR A 27 -13.04 2.67 16.83
C THR A 27 -11.77 3.55 16.88
N ASP A 28 -11.84 4.68 17.59
CA ASP A 28 -10.72 5.63 17.75
C ASP A 28 -10.10 6.07 16.40
N LEU A 29 -10.94 6.56 15.48
CA LEU A 29 -10.48 7.02 14.17
C LEU A 29 -9.60 8.27 14.30
N VAL A 30 -8.40 8.19 13.73
CA VAL A 30 -7.48 9.33 13.60
C VAL A 30 -7.35 9.74 12.15
N GLU A 31 -7.01 11.00 11.95
CA GLU A 31 -6.82 11.57 10.63
C GLU A 31 -5.40 11.28 10.12
N VAL A 32 -5.31 10.65 8.95
CA VAL A 32 -4.05 10.31 8.28
C VAL A 32 -3.96 11.13 7.00
N PRO A 33 -2.86 11.87 6.78
CA PRO A 33 -2.69 12.64 5.56
C PRO A 33 -2.60 11.71 4.36
N LEU A 34 -3.46 11.93 3.37
CA LEU A 34 -3.38 11.26 2.08
C LEU A 34 -2.42 12.07 1.22
N LEU A 35 -1.26 11.49 0.89
CA LEU A 35 -0.19 12.23 0.21
C LEU A 35 -0.22 12.12 -1.31
N GLY A 36 -1.05 11.24 -1.87
CA GLY A 36 -1.07 10.99 -3.31
C GLY A 36 -1.51 9.60 -3.67
N ASP A 37 -1.19 9.25 -4.91
CA ASP A 37 -1.43 7.94 -5.49
C ASP A 37 -0.13 7.14 -5.58
N VAL A 38 -0.24 5.83 -5.46
CA VAL A 38 0.86 4.87 -5.68
C VAL A 38 0.47 3.89 -6.76
N SER A 39 1.39 3.66 -7.69
CA SER A 39 1.20 2.64 -8.70
C SER A 39 1.45 1.25 -8.12
N ALA A 40 0.41 0.43 -8.12
CA ALA A 40 0.54 -1.01 -8.10
C ALA A 40 0.61 -1.51 -9.56
N GLY A 41 1.53 -1.03 -10.38
CA GLY A 41 1.54 -1.38 -11.80
C GLY A 41 2.68 -0.73 -12.57
N LEU A 42 2.33 -0.02 -13.65
CA LEU A 42 3.21 0.88 -14.37
C LEU A 42 3.52 2.10 -13.51
N PRO A 43 4.78 2.44 -13.28
CA PRO A 43 5.10 3.50 -12.35
C PRO A 43 4.39 4.81 -12.73
N ILE A 44 3.77 5.47 -11.75
CA ILE A 44 3.13 6.77 -11.94
C ILE A 44 3.99 7.82 -11.26
N GLU A 45 4.00 9.03 -11.83
CA GLU A 45 4.57 10.19 -11.14
C GLU A 45 3.81 10.42 -9.84
N ALA A 46 4.55 10.68 -8.77
CA ALA A 46 3.98 10.98 -7.47
C ALA A 46 3.21 12.31 -7.54
N CYS A 47 1.90 12.23 -7.73
CA CYS A 47 1.03 13.40 -7.72
C CYS A 47 0.51 13.63 -6.29
N PRO A 48 0.81 14.79 -5.67
CA PRO A 48 0.28 15.09 -4.36
C PRO A 48 -1.23 15.31 -4.43
N SER A 49 -2.00 14.38 -3.91
CA SER A 49 -3.44 14.56 -3.70
C SER A 49 -3.64 15.29 -2.37
N GLY A 50 -4.30 16.44 -2.36
CA GLY A 50 -4.69 17.09 -1.10
C GLY A 50 -5.82 16.32 -0.43
N GLY A 51 -5.65 15.91 0.83
CA GLY A 51 -6.73 15.29 1.60
C GLY A 51 -6.26 14.56 2.86
N ALA A 52 -7.22 13.98 3.56
CA ALA A 52 -6.96 13.09 4.67
C ALA A 52 -8.02 11.99 4.72
N ILE A 53 -7.63 10.82 5.23
CA ILE A 53 -8.55 9.72 5.48
C ILE A 53 -8.61 9.42 6.97
N ARG A 54 -9.73 8.86 7.42
CA ARG A 54 -9.88 8.36 8.78
C ARG A 54 -9.50 6.90 8.82
N ALA A 55 -8.61 6.54 9.74
CA ALA A 55 -8.23 5.15 10.00
C ALA A 55 -8.18 4.90 11.51
N PRO A 56 -8.46 3.67 11.99
CA PRO A 56 -8.35 3.32 13.39
C PRO A 56 -6.96 3.64 13.95
N ALA A 57 -6.89 4.23 15.14
CA ALA A 57 -5.64 4.62 15.78
C ALA A 57 -4.64 3.47 15.90
N CYS A 58 -5.10 2.21 16.03
CA CYS A 58 -4.22 1.04 16.09
C CYS A 58 -3.41 0.80 14.80
N MET A 59 -3.86 1.35 13.67
CA MET A 59 -3.19 1.26 12.36
C MET A 59 -2.21 2.42 12.14
N VAL A 60 -2.27 3.46 12.97
CA VAL A 60 -1.58 4.73 12.75
C VAL A 60 -0.51 4.93 13.80
N ARG A 61 0.70 5.26 13.36
CA ARG A 61 1.83 5.63 14.20
C ARG A 61 2.27 7.05 13.90
N ARG A 62 3.25 7.57 14.66
CA ARG A 62 3.71 8.97 14.55
C ARG A 62 4.17 9.38 13.14
N ASN A 63 4.70 8.44 12.36
CA ASN A 63 5.24 8.69 11.02
C ASN A 63 4.46 7.96 9.92
N THR A 64 3.15 7.93 10.03
CA THR A 64 2.26 7.25 9.09
C THR A 64 1.63 8.23 8.10
N TYR A 65 1.48 7.79 6.85
CA TYR A 65 0.76 8.51 5.80
C TYR A 65 -0.03 7.55 4.95
N ALA A 66 -0.98 8.06 4.17
CA ALA A 66 -1.81 7.25 3.29
C ALA A 66 -1.47 7.52 1.82
N LEU A 67 -1.57 6.49 0.99
CA LEU A 67 -1.55 6.60 -0.47
C LEU A 67 -2.70 5.81 -1.07
N ARG A 68 -3.26 6.30 -2.17
CA ARG A 68 -4.29 5.59 -2.92
C ARG A 68 -3.66 4.68 -3.96
N VAL A 69 -4.04 3.41 -3.95
CA VAL A 69 -3.56 2.41 -4.89
C VAL A 69 -4.20 2.62 -6.25
N ARG A 70 -3.36 2.61 -7.30
CA ARG A 70 -3.77 2.63 -8.70
C ARG A 70 -3.21 1.39 -9.40
N GLY A 71 -4.09 0.54 -9.93
CA GLY A 71 -3.77 -0.70 -10.63
C GLY A 71 -3.80 -1.98 -9.78
N ASP A 72 -3.48 -3.10 -10.44
CA ASP A 72 -3.77 -4.46 -9.96
C ASP A 72 -2.52 -5.32 -9.68
N SER A 73 -1.32 -4.73 -9.53
CA SER A 73 -0.08 -5.52 -9.32
C SER A 73 0.02 -6.20 -7.97
N MET A 74 -0.92 -5.93 -7.07
CA MET A 74 -0.92 -6.43 -5.69
C MET A 74 -2.19 -7.22 -5.33
N ILE A 75 -2.91 -7.71 -6.34
CA ILE A 75 -4.15 -8.47 -6.15
C ILE A 75 -3.96 -9.76 -5.34
N ASP A 76 -2.82 -10.45 -5.49
CA ASP A 76 -2.51 -11.65 -4.67
C ASP A 76 -2.28 -11.31 -3.20
N CYS A 77 -2.01 -10.03 -2.89
CA CYS A 77 -1.93 -9.52 -1.54
C CYS A 77 -3.27 -8.97 -1.04
N ASN A 78 -4.37 -9.17 -1.78
CA ASN A 78 -5.70 -8.64 -1.48
C ASN A 78 -5.74 -7.10 -1.45
N ILE A 79 -4.87 -6.44 -2.23
CA ILE A 79 -4.83 -4.98 -2.43
C ILE A 79 -5.27 -4.72 -3.87
N PHE A 80 -6.36 -3.97 -4.05
CA PHE A 80 -6.99 -3.71 -5.35
C PHE A 80 -6.90 -2.23 -5.72
N ASP A 81 -7.17 -1.92 -6.99
CA ASP A 81 -7.31 -0.54 -7.46
C ASP A 81 -8.34 0.23 -6.63
N GLY A 82 -8.00 1.46 -6.27
CA GLY A 82 -8.86 2.36 -5.48
C GLY A 82 -8.75 2.20 -3.97
N ASP A 83 -8.11 1.13 -3.47
CA ASP A 83 -7.80 0.97 -2.05
C ASP A 83 -6.92 2.11 -1.53
N VAL A 84 -7.06 2.44 -0.25
CA VAL A 84 -6.15 3.38 0.42
C VAL A 84 -5.26 2.61 1.38
N ILE A 85 -3.95 2.61 1.11
CA ILE A 85 -2.97 1.95 1.98
C ILE A 85 -2.43 2.92 3.02
N ILE A 86 -2.28 2.42 4.24
CA ILE A 86 -1.64 3.09 5.36
C ILE A 86 -0.19 2.65 5.41
N ILE A 87 0.72 3.61 5.32
CA ILE A 87 2.16 3.37 5.18
C ILE A 87 2.89 3.96 6.38
N GLU A 88 3.70 3.14 7.06
CA GLU A 88 4.64 3.60 8.07
C GLU A 88 5.97 3.95 7.39
N ARG A 89 6.46 5.18 7.57
CA ARG A 89 7.77 5.61 7.05
C ARG A 89 8.85 4.75 7.67
N GLN A 90 9.55 4.02 6.81
CA GLN A 90 10.67 3.16 7.18
C GLN A 90 11.65 3.14 6.02
N GLU A 91 12.94 3.22 6.34
CA GLU A 91 14.02 3.28 5.33
C GLU A 91 14.58 1.88 4.99
N SER A 92 14.14 0.86 5.71
CA SER A 92 14.56 -0.53 5.55
C SER A 92 13.36 -1.44 5.32
N ALA A 93 13.54 -2.44 4.48
CA ALA A 93 12.58 -3.49 4.20
C ALA A 93 13.28 -4.84 4.29
N GLU A 94 12.61 -5.87 4.81
CA GLU A 94 13.14 -7.23 4.78
C GLU A 94 12.80 -7.93 3.46
N ASN A 95 13.52 -8.99 3.13
CA ASN A 95 13.28 -9.75 1.91
C ASN A 95 11.88 -10.37 1.91
N GLY A 96 11.11 -10.10 0.86
CA GLY A 96 9.74 -10.56 0.68
C GLY A 96 8.69 -9.63 1.29
N GLU A 97 9.09 -8.56 1.97
CA GLU A 97 8.17 -7.57 2.50
C GLU A 97 7.55 -6.73 1.37
N THR A 98 6.29 -6.32 1.58
CA THR A 98 5.59 -5.41 0.67
C THR A 98 5.89 -3.97 1.05
N ALA A 99 6.65 -3.31 0.19
CA ALA A 99 7.23 -2.00 0.44
C ALA A 99 6.75 -0.99 -0.61
N VAL A 100 6.56 0.26 -0.17
CA VAL A 100 6.44 1.40 -1.06
C VAL A 100 7.85 1.90 -1.35
N VAL A 101 8.19 1.96 -2.63
CA VAL A 101 9.53 2.29 -3.10
C VAL A 101 9.48 3.39 -4.15
N LEU A 102 10.46 4.27 -4.10
CA LEU A 102 10.72 5.30 -5.09
C LEU A 102 11.81 4.79 -6.03
N ILE A 103 11.50 4.73 -7.32
CA ILE A 103 12.41 4.31 -8.39
C ILE A 103 12.92 5.57 -9.11
N ASN A 104 14.22 5.64 -9.38
CA ASN A 104 14.88 6.74 -10.10
C ASN A 104 14.57 8.14 -9.56
N GLN A 105 14.20 8.26 -8.28
CA GLN A 105 13.76 9.50 -7.64
C GLN A 105 12.53 10.18 -8.29
N GLN A 106 11.80 9.46 -9.15
CA GLN A 106 10.68 10.01 -9.94
C GLN A 106 9.37 9.23 -9.73
N GLU A 107 9.46 7.91 -9.55
CA GLU A 107 8.31 7.02 -9.68
C GLU A 107 8.03 6.25 -8.38
N VAL A 108 6.80 6.31 -7.87
CA VAL A 108 6.43 5.60 -6.63
C VAL A 108 5.62 4.36 -6.97
N THR A 109 6.08 3.20 -6.49
CA THR A 109 5.40 1.93 -6.71
C THR A 109 5.30 1.08 -5.45
N LEU A 110 4.30 0.19 -5.42
CA LEU A 110 4.09 -0.80 -4.37
C LEU A 110 4.37 -2.20 -4.93
N LYS A 111 5.42 -2.85 -4.41
CA LYS A 111 5.82 -4.21 -4.83
C LYS A 111 6.44 -4.97 -3.65
N LYS A 112 6.59 -6.29 -3.79
CA LYS A 112 7.41 -7.09 -2.86
C LYS A 112 8.88 -6.83 -3.15
N LEU A 113 9.62 -6.43 -2.13
CA LEU A 113 11.04 -6.12 -2.26
C LEU A 113 11.88 -7.35 -1.92
N TYR A 114 12.82 -7.70 -2.79
CA TYR A 114 13.83 -8.73 -2.55
C TYR A 114 15.22 -8.14 -2.77
N ILE A 115 16.00 -8.05 -1.71
CA ILE A 115 17.41 -7.68 -1.71
C ILE A 115 18.21 -8.89 -2.19
N GLU A 116 18.88 -8.73 -3.32
CA GLU A 116 19.75 -9.73 -3.94
C GLU A 116 21.20 -9.23 -3.96
N LYS A 117 22.16 -10.12 -4.22
CA LYS A 117 23.60 -9.76 -4.19
C LYS A 117 23.97 -8.64 -5.18
N ASN A 118 23.25 -8.56 -6.30
CA ASN A 118 23.56 -7.64 -7.41
C ASN A 118 22.60 -6.44 -7.48
N GLY A 119 21.68 -6.28 -6.53
CA GLY A 119 20.69 -5.21 -6.53
C GLY A 119 19.40 -5.58 -5.82
N VAL A 120 18.31 -4.98 -6.26
CA VAL A 120 16.97 -5.23 -5.73
C VAL A 120 16.06 -5.74 -6.83
N ARG A 121 15.31 -6.81 -6.51
CA ARG A 121 14.21 -7.29 -7.32
C ARG A 121 12.89 -6.85 -6.70
N LEU A 122 12.11 -6.10 -7.48
CA LEU A 122 10.74 -5.76 -7.16
C LEU A 122 9.81 -6.74 -7.85
N GLN A 123 9.12 -7.54 -7.04
CA GLN A 123 8.21 -8.57 -7.49
C GLN A 123 6.77 -8.07 -7.32
N PRO A 124 6.00 -7.94 -8.42
CA PRO A 124 4.56 -7.84 -8.35
C PRO A 124 3.95 -9.02 -7.60
N ALA A 125 2.89 -8.77 -6.82
CA ALA A 125 2.00 -9.81 -6.33
C ALA A 125 0.78 -9.93 -7.27
N ASN A 126 1.12 -10.19 -8.54
CA ASN A 126 0.22 -10.51 -9.63
C ASN A 126 1.01 -11.40 -10.61
N GLU A 127 0.56 -12.64 -10.80
CA GLU A 127 1.20 -13.63 -11.66
C GLU A 127 1.38 -13.18 -13.13
N ASN A 128 0.53 -12.27 -13.60
CA ASN A 128 0.56 -11.76 -14.97
C ASN A 128 1.61 -10.66 -15.20
N MET A 129 2.37 -10.28 -14.16
CA MET A 129 3.33 -9.17 -14.22
C MET A 129 4.77 -9.62 -13.96
N ALA A 130 5.69 -9.17 -14.81
CA ALA A 130 7.10 -9.48 -14.70
C ALA A 130 7.78 -8.73 -13.53
N PRO A 131 8.76 -9.35 -12.87
CA PRO A 131 9.60 -8.67 -11.89
C PRO A 131 10.45 -7.57 -12.52
N ILE A 132 10.75 -6.53 -11.74
CA ILE A 132 11.63 -5.43 -12.11
C ILE A 132 12.93 -5.57 -11.33
N TYR A 133 14.06 -5.47 -12.02
CA TYR A 133 15.39 -5.53 -11.42
C TYR A 133 16.05 -4.17 -11.47
N LEU A 134 16.50 -3.68 -10.32
CA LEU A 134 17.09 -2.35 -10.14
C LEU A 134 18.39 -2.46 -9.36
N LYS A 135 19.28 -1.48 -9.52
CA LYS A 135 20.45 -1.37 -8.62
C LYS A 135 20.01 -0.72 -7.32
N ASN A 136 20.80 -0.94 -6.26
CA ASN A 136 20.56 -0.32 -4.96
C ASN A 136 20.54 1.22 -5.03
N SER A 137 21.23 1.82 -6.01
CA SER A 137 21.27 3.27 -6.22
C SER A 137 20.02 3.84 -6.88
N ASP A 138 19.25 3.00 -7.58
CA ASP A 138 18.08 3.41 -8.37
C ASP A 138 16.77 3.27 -7.59
N ILE A 139 16.85 2.82 -6.33
CA ILE A 139 15.70 2.52 -5.49
C ILE A 139 15.85 3.09 -4.08
N GLN A 140 14.79 3.68 -3.56
CA GLN A 140 14.69 4.13 -2.18
C GLN A 140 13.42 3.57 -1.54
N VAL A 141 13.53 2.99 -0.36
CA VAL A 141 12.36 2.56 0.42
C VAL A 141 11.73 3.79 1.08
N LEU A 142 10.43 3.99 0.85
CA LEU A 142 9.66 5.09 1.45
C LEU A 142 8.89 4.64 2.69
N GLY A 143 8.52 3.36 2.78
CA GLY A 143 7.82 2.81 3.93
C GLY A 143 7.19 1.45 3.67
N MET A 144 6.61 0.89 4.74
CA MET A 144 5.94 -0.40 4.76
C MET A 144 4.42 -0.23 4.87
N VAL A 145 3.67 -1.12 4.20
CA VAL A 145 2.21 -1.14 4.31
C VAL A 145 1.80 -1.77 5.65
N MET A 146 1.15 -0.98 6.49
CA MET A 146 0.63 -1.39 7.80
C MET A 146 -0.86 -1.73 7.77
N GLY A 147 -1.58 -1.24 6.75
CA GLY A 147 -2.99 -1.49 6.64
C GLY A 147 -3.61 -1.05 5.32
N VAL A 148 -4.82 -1.50 5.09
CA VAL A 148 -5.63 -1.16 3.92
C VAL A 148 -6.98 -0.65 4.42
N VAL A 149 -7.41 0.48 3.88
CA VAL A 149 -8.73 1.04 4.05
C VAL A 149 -9.46 0.88 2.72
N ARG A 150 -10.48 0.03 2.73
CA ARG A 150 -11.33 -0.21 1.56
C ARG A 150 -12.69 0.43 1.78
N ARG A 151 -13.11 1.24 0.82
CA ARG A 151 -14.51 1.68 0.74
C ARG A 151 -15.29 0.56 0.06
N GLN A 152 -16.28 -0.03 0.72
CA GLN A 152 -17.29 -0.77 -0.04
C GLN A 152 -18.13 0.25 -0.80
N GLU A 153 -18.11 0.17 -2.12
CA GLU A 153 -19.24 0.65 -2.89
C GLU A 153 -20.37 -0.35 -2.63
N ASP A 154 -21.45 0.13 -2.02
CA ASP A 154 -22.67 -0.64 -1.88
C ASP A 154 -23.11 -1.10 -3.29
N PRO A 155 -23.32 -2.40 -3.54
CA PRO A 155 -23.81 -2.87 -4.84
C PRO A 155 -25.24 -2.41 -5.19
N GLU A 156 -25.86 -1.52 -4.40
CA GLU A 156 -27.24 -1.02 -4.62
C GLU A 156 -27.35 0.15 -5.61
N LEU A 157 -26.56 0.17 -6.69
CA LEU A 157 -26.82 1.09 -7.82
C LEU A 157 -26.67 0.43 -9.19
N THR A 158 -27.18 -0.79 -9.32
CA THR A 158 -27.59 -1.33 -10.62
C THR A 158 -28.95 -1.98 -10.46
N HIS A 159 -29.99 -1.17 -10.57
CA HIS A 159 -31.33 -1.64 -10.94
C HIS A 159 -31.98 -0.62 -11.87
#